data_AF-A0A953EC09-F1
#
_entry.id   AF-A0A953EC09-F1
#
_cell.length_a   1.000
_cell.length_b   1.000
_cell.length_c   1.000
_cell.angle_alpha   90.00
_cell.angle_beta   90.00
_cell.angle_gamma   90.00
#
_symmetry.space_group_name_H-M   'P 1'
#
loop_
_entity.id
_entity.type
_entity.pdbx_description
1 polymer ?
#
loop_
_entity_poly.entity_id
_entity_poly.type
_entity_poly.pdbx_seq_one_letter_code
_entity_poly.pdbx_strand_id
1 'polypeptide(L)' 'MRGARADAAGRGAEDIAAAALVAEGWAVLARRVRTPAGEIDMIAERDGLLTFIEVKARPSFAEAAFALGAR' A
#
# COMPACT_ATOMS: atom_id res chain seq x y z
N MET A 1 17.17 1.02 15.13
CA MET A 1 16.05 0.07 15.22
C MET A 1 14.71 0.80 15.08
N ARG A 2 14.26 1.05 13.84
CA ARG A 2 12.86 1.42 13.54
C ARG A 2 12.29 0.24 12.75
N GLY A 3 11.83 -0.84 13.38
CA GLY A 3 11.59 -2.07 12.60
C GLY A 3 10.89 -3.21 13.31
N ALA A 4 9.91 -2.90 14.17
CA ALA A 4 9.02 -3.94 14.71
C ALA A 4 7.62 -3.39 14.95
N ARG A 5 7.51 -2.22 15.61
CA ARG A 5 6.25 -1.47 15.75
C ARG A 5 5.82 -0.80 14.44
N ALA A 6 6.77 -0.26 13.69
CA ALA A 6 6.52 0.28 12.35
C ALA A 6 5.99 -0.81 11.40
N ASP A 7 6.58 -2.01 11.46
CA ASP A 7 6.21 -3.14 10.63
C ASP A 7 4.81 -3.66 10.96
N ALA A 8 4.47 -3.80 12.25
CA ALA A 8 3.14 -4.24 12.69
C ALA A 8 2.04 -3.22 12.35
N ALA A 9 2.31 -1.93 12.55
CA ALA A 9 1.39 -0.86 12.16
C ALA A 9 1.23 -0.78 10.63
N GLY A 10 2.30 -1.05 9.88
CA GLY A 10 2.26 -1.16 8.41
C GLY A 10 1.34 -2.28 7.93
N ARG A 11 1.35 -3.46 8.56
CA ARG A 11 0.47 -4.57 8.14
C ARG A 11 -1.00 -4.26 8.33
N GLY A 12 -1.37 -3.65 9.46
CA GLY A 12 -2.75 -3.25 9.72
C GLY A 12 -3.24 -2.21 8.70
N ALA A 13 -2.38 -1.27 8.31
CA ALA A 13 -2.71 -0.30 7.27
C ALA A 13 -2.90 -0.95 5.89
N GLU A 14 -2.06 -1.93 5.53
CA GLU A 14 -2.23 -2.69 4.28
C GLU A 14 -3.53 -3.51 4.26
N ASP A 15 -3.93 -4.10 5.39
CA ASP A 15 -5.19 -4.85 5.50
C ASP A 15 -6.39 -3.93 5.32
N ILE A 16 -6.37 -2.74 5.95
CA ILE A 16 -7.43 -1.73 5.79
C ILE A 16 -7.49 -1.26 4.34
N ALA A 17 -6.35 -0.99 3.71
CA ALA A 17 -6.29 -0.58 2.31
C ALA A 17 -6.85 -1.66 1.37
N ALA A 18 -6.50 -2.93 1.59
CA ALA A 18 -7.03 -4.05 0.82
C ALA A 18 -8.55 -4.16 0.96
N ALA A 19 -9.06 -4.06 2.18
CA ALA A 19 -10.49 -4.14 2.46
C ALA A 19 -11.27 -3.00 1.77
N ALA A 20 -10.74 -1.78 1.81
CA ALA A 20 -11.33 -0.63 1.12
C ALA A 20 -11.37 -0.83 -0.41
N LEU A 21 -10.26 -1.29 -1.01
CA LEU A 21 -10.20 -1.59 -2.44
C LEU A 21 -11.23 -2.64 -2.85
N VAL A 22 -11.34 -3.74 -2.10
CA VAL A 22 -12.35 -4.79 -2.35
C VAL A 22 -13.76 -4.22 -2.22
N ALA A 23 -14.03 -3.41 -1.20
CA ALA A 23 -15.34 -2.76 -1.02
C ALA A 23 -15.69 -1.80 -2.18
N GLU A 24 -14.68 -1.20 -2.82
CA GLU A 24 -14.83 -0.36 -4.00
C GLU A 24 -14.82 -1.14 -5.33
N GLY A 25 -14.86 -2.47 -5.29
CA GLY A 25 -14.96 -3.33 -6.46
C GLY A 25 -13.64 -3.61 -7.19
N TRP A 26 -12.50 -3.36 -6.54
CA TRP A 26 -11.20 -3.75 -7.07
C TRP A 26 -10.86 -5.20 -6.74
N ALA A 27 -10.19 -5.88 -7.65
CA ALA A 27 -9.53 -7.16 -7.41
C ALA A 27 -8.10 -6.91 -6.89
N VAL A 28 -7.82 -7.26 -5.64
CA VAL A 28 -6.46 -7.25 -5.10
C VAL A 28 -5.72 -8.48 -5.64
N LEU A 29 -4.75 -8.25 -6.54
CA LEU A 29 -4.04 -9.31 -7.25
C LEU A 29 -2.83 -9.83 -6.47
N ALA A 30 -2.12 -8.93 -5.77
CA ALA A 30 -0.95 -9.29 -5.00
C ALA A 30 -0.69 -8.30 -3.87
N ARG A 31 0.02 -8.74 -2.83
CA ARG A 31 0.43 -7.94 -1.67
C ARG A 31 1.91 -8.21 -1.38
N ARG A 32 2.67 -7.19 -0.96
CA ARG A 32 4.11 -7.25 -0.62
C ARG A 32 4.96 -7.89 -1.69
N VAL A 33 4.81 -7.40 -2.92
CA VAL A 33 5.49 -7.92 -4.09
C VAL A 33 6.94 -7.46 -4.06
N ARG A 34 7.87 -8.42 -3.97
CA ARG A 34 9.30 -8.13 -4.07
C ARG A 34 9.75 -8.22 -5.53
N THR A 35 10.45 -7.20 -5.98
CA THR A 35 11.05 -7.11 -7.31
C THR A 35 12.53 -6.78 -7.19
N PRO A 36 13.34 -6.97 -8.25
CA PRO A 36 14.74 -6.52 -8.25
C PRO A 36 14.90 -5.01 -8.04
N ALA A 37 13.88 -4.20 -8.37
CA ALA A 37 13.90 -2.74 -8.26
C ALA A 37 13.35 -2.23 -6.91
N GLY A 38 12.76 -3.09 -6.08
CA GLY A 38 12.16 -2.70 -4.81
C GLY A 38 10.93 -3.52 -4.44
N GLU A 39 10.25 -3.10 -3.39
CA GLU A 39 9.00 -3.70 -2.92
C GLU A 39 7.79 -2.84 -3.35
N ILE A 40 6.69 -3.50 -3.69
CA ILE A 40 5.39 -2.90 -3.98
C ILE A 40 4.42 -3.44 -2.95
N ASP A 41 3.77 -2.56 -2.17
CA ASP A 41 2.88 -3.00 -1.10
C ASP A 41 1.66 -3.76 -1.63
N MET A 42 1.09 -3.32 -2.76
CA MET A 42 -0.08 -3.96 -3.34
C MET A 42 -0.23 -3.72 -4.85
N ILE A 43 -0.83 -4.69 -5.53
CA ILE A 43 -1.26 -4.59 -6.92
C ILE A 43 -2.77 -4.89 -6.96
N ALA A 44 -3.54 -4.01 -7.61
CA ALA A 44 -4.98 -4.17 -7.75
C ALA A 44 -5.45 -3.82 -9.17
N GLU A 45 -6.55 -4.41 -9.59
CA GLU A 45 -7.14 -4.20 -10.91
C GLU A 45 -8.64 -3.95 -10.83
N ARG A 46 -9.16 -3.09 -11.70
CA ARG A 46 -10.60 -2.87 -11.92
C ARG A 46 -10.84 -2.40 -13.36
N ASP A 47 -11.73 -3.07 -14.07
CA ASP A 47 -12.16 -2.71 -15.44
C ASP A 47 -11.00 -2.50 -16.44
N GLY A 48 -9.96 -3.32 -16.36
CA GLY A 48 -8.75 -3.26 -17.18
C GLY A 48 -7.69 -2.27 -16.69
N LEU A 49 -7.94 -1.54 -15.60
CA LEU A 49 -6.99 -0.61 -15.00
C LEU A 49 -6.16 -1.33 -13.94
N LEU A 50 -4.90 -1.63 -14.26
CA LEU A 50 -3.92 -2.18 -13.31
C LEU A 50 -3.23 -1.04 -12.53
N THR A 51 -3.24 -1.14 -11.20
CA THR A 51 -2.64 -0.15 -10.30
C THR A 51 -1.60 -0.76 -9.37
N PHE A 52 -0.53 -0.01 -9.13
CA PHE A 52 0.52 -0.32 -8.16
C PHE A 52 0.39 0.66 -7.00
N ILE A 53 0.29 0.14 -5.79
CA ILE A 53 -0.16 0.91 -4.63
C ILE A 53 0.91 0.83 -3.54
N GLU A 54 1.29 1.99 -3.03
CA GLU A 54 2.15 2.18 -1.85
C GLU A 54 1.26 2.66 -0.69
N VAL A 55 1.28 1.93 0.43
CA VAL A 55 0.44 2.21 1.59
C VAL A 55 1.21 3.03 2.62
N LYS A 56 0.75 4.25 2.91
CA LYS A 56 1.37 5.13 3.90
C LYS A 56 0.44 5.41 5.07
N ALA A 57 0.70 4.78 6.21
CA ALA A 57 0.02 5.08 7.47
C ALA A 57 0.56 6.38 8.07
N ARG A 58 -0.22 7.48 7.97
CA ARG A 58 0.10 8.77 8.60
C ARG A 58 -1.13 9.37 9.28
N PRO A 59 -0.97 10.18 10.33
CA PRO A 59 -2.07 10.87 11.01
C PRO A 59 -2.87 11.83 10.13
N SER A 60 -2.26 12.34 9.05
CA SER A 60 -2.90 13.28 8.13
C SER A 60 -2.60 12.96 6.66
N PHE A 61 -3.53 13.33 5.78
CA PHE A 61 -3.35 13.19 4.33
C PHE A 61 -2.18 14.04 3.82
N ALA A 62 -2.00 15.24 4.36
CA ALA A 62 -0.88 16.12 4.00
C ALA A 62 0.47 15.44 4.27
N GLU A 63 0.64 14.83 5.46
CA GLU A 63 1.86 14.07 5.79
C GLU A 63 2.05 12.84 4.90
N ALA A 64 0.96 12.18 4.49
CA ALA A 64 1.03 11.06 3.54
C ALA A 64 1.50 11.53 2.16
N ALA A 65 0.98 12.66 1.66
CA ALA A 65 1.35 13.24 0.37
C ALA A 65 2.82 13.68 0.33
N PHE A 66 3.32 14.34 1.38
CA PHE A 66 4.74 14.72 1.47
C PHE A 66 5.71 13.53 1.53
N ALA A 67 5.21 12.34 1.85
CA ALA A 67 6.02 11.12 1.89
C ALA A 67 6.16 10.43 0.52
N LEU A 68 5.54 10.96 -0.54
CA LEU A 68 5.80 10.59 -1.92
C LEU A 68 7.15 11.19 -2.36
N GLY A 69 8.24 10.56 -1.94
CA GLY A 69 9.58 10.86 -2.45
C GLY A 69 9.82 10.15 -3.78
N ALA A 70 10.45 10.84 -4.74
CA ALA A 70 11.05 10.15 -5.88
C ALA A 70 12.11 9.17 -5.34
N ARG A 71 11.93 7.88 -5.61
CA ARG A 71 12.96 6.87 -5.41
C ARG A 71 13.69 6.64 -6.71
#